data_AF-A0ABD8AYM9-F1
#
_entry.id   AF-A0ABD8AYM9-F1
#
_cell.length_a   1.000
_cell.length_b   1.000
_cell.length_c   1.000
_cell.angle_alpha   90.00
_cell.angle_beta   90.00
_cell.angle_gamma   90.00
#
_symmetry.space_group_name_H-M   'P 1'
#
loop_
_entity.id
_entity.type
_entity.pdbx_description
1 polymer ?
#
loop_
_entity_poly.entity_id
_entity_poly.type
_entity_poly.pdbx_seq_one_letter_code
_entity_poly.pdbx_strand_id
1 'polypeptide(L)'
;MKVINFGHEIRFVEKSPGEWWAVLSDLSTALGLVAKKIKQRLPKEVLSKHPLPTTGGIQEMLIVNEYGIYETVFESRKKEAKDFKRWVKQLIRELRQSTGLEGFQVFRMLDKNKTHPIRTQ
;
A
#
# COMPACT_ATOMS: atom_id res chain seq x y z
N MET A 1 -2.50 -9.18 -14.67
CA MET A 1 -2.81 -7.83 -15.23
C MET A 1 -1.54 -6.98 -15.27
N LYS A 2 -1.47 -5.96 -16.12
CA LYS A 2 -0.35 -5.00 -16.19
C LYS A 2 -0.90 -3.57 -16.17
N VAL A 3 -0.22 -2.67 -15.46
CA VAL A 3 -0.54 -1.24 -15.42
C VAL A 3 0.72 -0.47 -15.76
N ILE A 4 0.62 0.55 -16.62
CA ILE A 4 1.74 1.43 -16.92
C ILE A 4 1.66 2.64 -15.99
N ASN A 5 2.74 2.92 -15.25
CA ASN A 5 2.84 4.10 -14.41
C ASN A 5 4.26 4.67 -14.47
N PHE A 6 4.41 5.98 -14.60
CA PHE A 6 5.69 6.67 -14.78
C PHE A 6 6.56 6.11 -15.93
N GLY A 7 5.95 5.55 -16.97
CA GLY A 7 6.67 4.88 -18.06
C GLY A 7 7.21 3.48 -17.71
N HIS A 8 6.84 2.94 -16.55
CA HIS A 8 7.21 1.61 -16.10
C HIS A 8 5.98 0.69 -16.09
N GLU A 9 6.17 -0.53 -16.58
CA GLU A 9 5.16 -1.58 -16.47
C GLU A 9 5.19 -2.16 -15.05
N ILE A 10 4.04 -2.16 -14.37
CA ILE A 10 3.83 -2.79 -13.08
C ILE A 10 2.95 -4.02 -13.28
N ARG A 11 3.50 -5.21 -13.01
CA ARG A 11 2.76 -6.47 -13.10
C ARG A 11 1.93 -6.71 -11.84
N PHE A 12 0.72 -7.24 -12.05
CA PHE A 12 -0.22 -7.60 -11.00
C PHE A 12 -0.67 -9.06 -11.12
N VAL A 13 -0.80 -9.70 -9.96
CA VAL A 13 -1.28 -11.07 -9.76
C VAL A 13 -2.59 -11.02 -9.00
N GLU A 14 -3.61 -11.71 -9.49
CA GLU A 14 -4.85 -11.92 -8.75
C GLU A 14 -4.71 -13.20 -7.93
N LYS A 15 -4.75 -13.09 -6.59
CA LYS A 15 -4.62 -14.27 -5.71
C LYS A 15 -5.97 -14.90 -5.37
N SER A 16 -6.99 -14.08 -5.28
CA SER A 16 -8.39 -14.45 -5.12
C SER A 16 -9.25 -13.42 -5.87
N PRO A 17 -10.53 -13.70 -6.19
CA PRO A 17 -11.34 -12.80 -6.99
C PRO A 17 -11.37 -11.36 -6.43
N GLY A 18 -10.84 -10.40 -7.19
CA GLY A 18 -10.73 -9.00 -6.80
C GLY A 18 -9.53 -8.64 -5.90
N GLU A 19 -8.74 -9.61 -5.45
CA GLU A 19 -7.56 -9.40 -4.62
C GLU A 19 -6.29 -9.34 -5.46
N TRP A 20 -5.90 -8.12 -5.82
CA TRP A 20 -4.75 -7.84 -6.67
C TRP A 20 -3.48 -7.52 -5.88
N TRP A 21 -2.40 -8.19 -6.23
CA TRP A 21 -1.08 -8.00 -5.64
C TRP A 21 -0.10 -7.50 -6.70
N ALA A 22 0.68 -6.47 -6.38
CA ALA A 22 1.67 -5.90 -7.29
C ALA A 22 3.04 -6.56 -7.13
N VAL A 23 3.78 -6.76 -8.22
CA VAL A 23 5.19 -7.15 -8.15
C VAL A 23 6.02 -6.01 -7.57
N LEU A 24 6.68 -6.28 -6.44
CA LEU A 24 7.38 -5.26 -5.65
C LEU A 24 8.56 -4.64 -6.40
N SER A 25 9.29 -5.41 -7.21
CA SER A 25 10.39 -4.89 -8.01
C SER A 25 9.93 -3.85 -9.02
N ASP A 26 8.80 -4.11 -9.68
CA ASP A 26 8.26 -3.25 -10.73
C ASP A 26 7.72 -1.96 -10.12
N LEU A 27 6.94 -2.09 -9.04
CA LEU A 27 6.42 -0.97 -8.25
C LEU A 27 7.55 -0.08 -7.71
N SER A 28 8.58 -0.70 -7.13
CA SER A 28 9.74 0.03 -6.59
C SER A 28 10.47 0.79 -7.69
N THR A 29 10.69 0.16 -8.84
CA THR A 29 11.34 0.80 -9.99
C THR A 29 10.55 2.02 -10.47
N ALA A 30 9.23 1.86 -10.63
CA ALA A 30 8.34 2.95 -11.05
C ALA A 30 8.39 4.15 -10.10
N LEU A 31 8.56 3.90 -8.80
CA LEU A 31 8.60 4.92 -7.76
C LEU A 31 10.01 5.48 -7.48
N GLY A 32 11.05 5.00 -8.16
CA GLY A 32 12.44 5.37 -7.92
C GLY A 32 12.98 4.85 -6.58
N LEU A 33 12.51 3.68 -6.14
CA LEU A 33 12.83 3.02 -4.88
C LEU A 33 13.61 1.73 -5.11
N VAL A 34 14.29 1.26 -4.08
CA VAL A 34 15.04 -0.01 -4.11
C VAL A 34 14.21 -1.09 -3.42
N ALA A 35 13.70 -2.07 -4.17
CA ALA A 35 12.82 -3.12 -3.67
C ALA A 35 13.36 -3.85 -2.43
N LYS A 36 14.68 -4.12 -2.38
CA LYS A 36 15.33 -4.74 -1.21
C LYS A 36 15.17 -3.91 0.07
N LYS A 37 15.26 -2.58 -0.03
CA LYS A 37 15.09 -1.67 1.12
C LYS A 37 13.62 -1.61 1.55
N ILE A 38 12.70 -1.56 0.59
CA ILE A 38 11.26 -1.55 0.86
C ILE A 38 10.83 -2.85 1.55
N LYS A 39 11.27 -4.01 1.05
CA LYS A 39 11.02 -5.33 1.66
C LYS A 39 11.40 -5.38 3.14
N GLN A 40 12.49 -4.71 3.54
CA GLN A 40 12.96 -4.70 4.94
C GLN A 40 12.08 -3.86 5.87
N ARG A 41 11.31 -2.92 5.32
CA ARG A 41 10.44 -1.99 6.07
C ARG A 41 9.01 -2.46 6.10
N LEU A 42 8.57 -3.16 5.06
CA LEU A 42 7.22 -3.70 4.98
C LEU A 42 7.04 -4.85 6.00
N PRO A 43 5.86 -4.91 6.65
CA PRO A 43 5.46 -6.07 7.43
C PRO A 43 5.47 -7.36 6.60
N LYS A 44 5.62 -8.52 7.26
CA LYS A 44 5.71 -9.80 6.53
C LYS A 44 4.37 -10.20 5.93
N GLU A 45 3.27 -9.82 6.58
CA GLU A 45 1.89 -10.13 6.19
C GLU A 45 1.45 -9.46 4.89
N VAL A 46 2.09 -8.35 4.50
CA VAL A 46 1.81 -7.67 3.23
C VAL A 46 2.64 -8.20 2.07
N LEU A 47 3.54 -9.15 2.34
CA LEU A 47 4.47 -9.73 1.37
C LEU A 47 4.13 -11.20 1.09
N SER A 48 4.25 -11.59 -0.18
CA SER A 48 4.16 -12.99 -0.58
C SER A 48 5.16 -13.26 -1.70
N LYS A 49 5.54 -14.53 -1.87
CA LYS A 49 6.28 -14.96 -3.05
C LYS A 49 5.30 -15.57 -4.05
N HIS A 50 5.54 -15.32 -5.32
CA HIS A 50 4.72 -15.88 -6.38
C HIS A 50 5.58 -16.22 -7.61
N PRO A 51 5.44 -17.44 -8.18
CA PRO A 51 6.13 -17.79 -9.41
C PRO A 51 5.54 -16.99 -10.57
N LEU A 52 6.39 -16.29 -11.32
CA LEU A 52 5.97 -15.53 -12.48
C LEU A 52 6.85 -15.84 -13.69
N PRO A 53 6.25 -15.92 -14.90
CA PRO A 53 7.02 -16.02 -16.12
C PRO A 53 7.80 -14.71 -16.33
N THR A 54 9.09 -14.84 -16.57
CA THR A 54 10.00 -13.76 -16.94
C THR A 54 10.77 -14.15 -18.21
N THR A 55 11.53 -13.22 -18.79
CA THR A 55 12.40 -13.50 -19.94
C THR A 55 13.43 -14.60 -19.64
N GLY A 56 13.82 -14.76 -18.38
CA GLY A 56 14.73 -15.82 -17.92
C GLY A 56 14.02 -17.10 -17.43
N GLY A 57 12.76 -17.31 -17.81
CA GLY A 57 11.93 -18.41 -17.32
C GLY A 57 11.11 -18.05 -16.09
N ILE A 58 10.55 -19.07 -15.43
CA ILE A 58 9.73 -18.88 -14.22
C ILE A 58 10.65 -18.49 -13.05
N GLN A 59 10.36 -17.36 -12.40
CA GLN A 59 11.11 -16.86 -11.26
C GLN A 59 10.18 -16.57 -10.08
N GLU A 60 10.66 -16.83 -8.87
CA GLU A 60 9.99 -16.47 -7.62
C GLU A 60 10.10 -14.97 -7.37
N MET A 61 9.00 -14.24 -7.59
CA MET A 61 8.94 -12.80 -7.42
C MET A 61 8.28 -12.43 -6.09
N LEU A 62 8.74 -11.33 -5.48
CA LEU A 62 8.03 -10.75 -4.34
C LEU A 62 6.86 -9.92 -4.84
N ILE A 63 5.68 -10.20 -4.29
CA ILE A 63 4.46 -9.45 -4.53
C ILE A 63 3.98 -8.82 -3.22
N VAL A 64 3.29 -7.68 -3.33
CA VAL A 64 2.70 -6.94 -2.22
C VAL A 64 1.20 -6.78 -2.41
N ASN A 65 0.43 -6.93 -1.34
CA ASN A 65 -1.00 -6.65 -1.35
C ASN A 65 -1.28 -5.13 -1.37
N GLU A 66 -2.55 -4.76 -1.35
CA GLU A 66 -2.98 -3.36 -1.36
C GLU A 66 -2.32 -2.52 -0.25
N TYR A 67 -2.28 -3.02 0.99
CA TYR A 67 -1.60 -2.31 2.10
C TYR A 67 -0.12 -2.07 1.79
N GLY A 68 0.59 -3.09 1.29
CA GLY A 68 1.99 -2.97 0.90
C GLY A 68 2.20 -2.01 -0.27
N ILE A 69 1.24 -1.88 -1.18
CA ILE A 69 1.26 -0.88 -2.26
C ILE A 69 1.21 0.53 -1.65
N TYR A 70 0.26 0.81 -0.75
CA TYR A 70 0.13 2.13 -0.12
C TYR A 70 1.38 2.52 0.67
N GLU A 71 1.91 1.61 1.49
CA GLU A 71 3.15 1.84 2.24
C GLU A 71 4.31 2.17 1.29
N THR A 72 4.47 1.40 0.22
CA THR A 72 5.53 1.62 -0.78
C THR A 72 5.38 2.96 -1.49
N VAL A 73 4.16 3.33 -1.90
CA VAL A 73 3.88 4.64 -2.51
C VAL A 73 4.18 5.77 -1.54
N PHE A 74 3.85 5.61 -0.26
CA PHE A 74 4.03 6.63 0.77
C PHE A 74 5.48 6.87 1.18
N GLU A 75 6.39 5.94 0.84
CA GLU A 75 7.84 6.11 0.95
C GLU A 75 8.47 6.88 -0.23
N SER A 76 7.78 7.00 -1.36
CA SER A 76 8.34 7.67 -2.53
C SER A 76 8.49 9.18 -2.32
N ARG A 77 9.58 9.73 -2.86
CA ARG A 77 9.86 11.18 -2.86
C ARG A 77 9.32 11.92 -4.09
N LYS A 78 8.78 11.19 -5.08
CA LYS A 78 8.18 11.76 -6.30
C LYS A 78 7.00 12.67 -5.94
N LYS A 79 6.78 13.69 -6.76
CA LYS A 79 5.73 14.70 -6.50
C LYS A 79 4.35 14.06 -6.52
N GLU A 80 4.10 13.21 -7.50
CA GLU A 80 2.83 12.51 -7.73
C GLU A 80 2.49 11.57 -6.57
N ALA A 81 3.49 10.88 -6.01
CA ALA A 81 3.30 10.05 -4.83
C ALA A 81 2.96 10.88 -3.57
N LYS A 82 3.57 12.06 -3.42
CA LYS A 82 3.25 12.99 -2.33
C LYS A 82 1.85 13.57 -2.48
N ASP A 83 1.45 13.91 -3.71
CA ASP A 83 0.12 14.43 -4.03
C ASP A 83 -0.95 13.36 -3.75
N PHE A 84 -0.72 12.12 -4.20
CA PHE A 84 -1.57 10.98 -3.85
C PHE A 84 -1.66 10.76 -2.34
N LYS A 85 -0.53 10.76 -1.62
CA LYS A 85 -0.51 10.64 -0.15
C LYS A 85 -1.30 11.76 0.53
N ARG A 86 -1.26 12.98 0.01
CA ARG A 86 -2.08 14.10 0.52
C ARG A 86 -3.56 13.86 0.26
N TRP A 87 -3.92 13.41 -0.93
CA TRP A 87 -5.30 13.10 -1.29
C TRP A 87 -5.88 11.97 -0.41
N VAL A 88 -5.15 10.87 -0.19
CA VAL A 88 -5.60 9.80 0.72
C VAL A 88 -5.83 10.33 2.14
N LYS A 89 -4.96 11.21 2.65
CA LYS A 89 -5.16 11.83 3.97
C LYS A 89 -6.39 12.74 4.02
N GLN A 90 -6.75 13.40 2.92
CA GLN A 90 -7.99 14.19 2.84
C GLN A 90 -9.22 13.27 2.91
N LEU A 91 -9.21 12.16 2.16
CA LEU A 91 -10.28 11.16 2.21
C LEU A 91 -10.47 10.61 3.64
N ILE A 92 -9.39 10.25 4.32
CA ILE A 92 -9.46 9.78 5.72
C ILE A 92 -9.98 10.88 6.66
N ARG A 93 -9.60 12.15 6.43
CA ARG A 93 -10.10 13.29 7.20
C ARG A 93 -11.61 13.46 7.03
N GLU A 94 -12.12 13.33 5.81
CA GLU A 94 -13.55 13.44 5.50
C GLU A 94 -14.34 12.30 6.16
N LEU A 95 -13.87 11.06 6.05
CA LEU A 95 -14.49 9.90 6.72
C LEU A 95 -14.49 10.05 8.26
N ARG A 96 -13.41 10.58 8.84
CA ARG A 96 -13.36 10.90 10.27
C ARG A 96 -14.42 11.96 10.64
N GLN A 97 -14.61 12.97 9.80
CA GLN A 97 -15.60 14.02 10.05
C GLN A 97 -17.03 13.49 9.91
N SER A 98 -17.28 12.61 8.94
CA SER A 98 -18.61 12.01 8.74
C SER A 98 -19.04 11.12 9.91
N THR A 99 -18.09 10.59 10.69
CA THR A 99 -18.38 9.81 11.91
C THR A 99 -18.41 10.67 13.18
N GLY A 100 -18.29 12.00 13.07
CA GLY A 100 -18.33 12.92 14.20
C GLY A 100 -17.06 12.94 15.07
N LEU A 101 -15.99 12.29 14.64
CA LEU A 101 -14.74 12.25 15.38
C LEU A 101 -13.95 13.55 15.20
N GLU A 102 -13.27 13.99 16.25
CA GLU A 102 -12.35 15.14 16.22
C GLU A 102 -10.93 14.72 15.80
N GLY A 103 -10.13 15.66 15.30
CA GLY A 103 -8.82 15.35 14.70
C GLY A 103 -7.84 14.70 15.69
N PHE A 104 -7.85 15.15 16.95
CA PHE A 104 -6.99 14.61 17.99
C PHE A 104 -7.46 13.24 18.51
N GLN A 105 -8.72 12.85 18.27
CA GLN A 105 -9.25 11.57 18.75
C GLN A 105 -8.60 10.39 18.03
N VAL A 106 -8.02 10.59 16.84
CA VAL A 106 -7.19 9.59 16.16
C VAL A 106 -6.04 9.11 17.05
N PHE A 107 -5.42 10.00 17.84
CA PHE A 107 -4.37 9.59 18.78
C PHE A 107 -4.90 8.75 19.94
N ARG A 108 -6.13 9.01 20.39
CA ARG A 108 -6.78 8.19 21.43
C ARG A 108 -7.10 6.77 20.95
N MET A 109 -7.24 6.57 19.64
CA MET A 109 -7.45 5.23 19.05
C MET A 109 -6.17 4.40 19.01
N LEU A 110 -4.99 5.02 19.16
CA LEU A 110 -3.71 4.31 19.22
C LEU A 110 -3.45 3.69 20.61
N ASP A 111 -4.19 4.12 21.64
CA ASP A 111 -4.12 3.55 22.98
C ASP A 111 -4.78 2.16 23.01
N LYS A 112 -3.95 1.11 22.95
CA LYS A 112 -4.37 -0.31 22.96
C LYS A 112 -5.26 -0.72 24.16
N ASN A 113 -5.33 0.11 25.21
CA ASN A 113 -6.08 -0.16 26.44
C ASN A 113 -7.48 0.50 26.47
N LYS A 114 -7.91 1.18 25.40
CA LYS A 114 -9.25 1.80 25.33
C LYS A 114 -9.98 1.37 24.06
N THR A 115 -10.51 0.16 24.07
CA THR A 115 -11.65 -0.22 23.22
C THR A 115 -12.74 0.83 23.42
N HIS A 116 -13.00 1.66 22.40
CA HIS A 116 -14.07 2.64 22.51
C HIS A 116 -15.42 1.90 22.54
N PRO A 117 -16.32 2.22 23.49
CA PRO A 117 -17.73 1.96 23.28
C PRO A 117 -18.15 2.92 22.17
N ILE A 118 -18.52 2.39 21.02
CA ILE A 118 -19.35 3.15 20.08
C ILE A 118 -20.67 3.34 20.82
N ARG A 119 -20.79 4.44 21.58
CA ARG A 119 -22.08 4.91 22.08
C ARG A 119 -22.77 5.57 20.90
N THR A 120 -23.50 4.78 20.13
CA THR A 120 -24.63 5.27 19.36
C THR A 120 -25.69 5.77 20.36
N GLN A 121 -26.03 7.05 20.26
CA GLN A 121 -27.31 7.57 20.73
C GLN A 121 -28.43 7.06 19.82
#